data_AF-A0A1F9P288-F1
#
_entry.id   AF-A0A1F9P288-F1
#
_cell.length_a   1.000
_cell.length_b   1.000
_cell.length_c   1.000
_cell.angle_alpha   90.00
_cell.angle_beta   90.00
_cell.angle_gamma   90.00
#
_symmetry.space_group_name_H-M   'P 1'
#
loop_
_entity.id
_entity.type
_entity.pdbx_description
1 polymer ?
#
loop_
_entity_poly.entity_id
_entity_poly.type
_entity_poly.pdbx_seq_one_letter_code
_entity_poly.pdbx_strand_id
1 'polypeptide(L)'
;MLEFLEKAVMTAIGVAAITQKKAEELVSEMKDKYKISEEEGKIFVDRIQTLAKESRDKVREMAELEVQKVVDRLGVVSRDEFDRLSKRVEDLESKLND
;
A
#
# COMPACT_ATOMS: atom_id res chain seq x y z
N MET A 1 20.05 5.12 -19.75
CA MET A 1 19.28 4.16 -20.57
C MET A 1 18.36 3.29 -19.72
N LEU A 2 18.86 2.65 -18.67
CA LEU A 2 18.05 1.86 -17.72
C LEU A 2 16.85 2.63 -17.15
N GLU A 3 17.02 3.88 -16.69
CA GLU A 3 15.90 4.67 -16.15
C GLU A 3 14.80 5.00 -17.17
N PHE A 4 15.15 5.12 -18.45
CA PHE A 4 14.17 5.40 -19.51
C PHE A 4 13.38 4.14 -19.85
N LEU A 5 14.07 2.99 -19.84
CA LEU A 5 13.49 1.66 -19.99
C LEU A 5 12.57 1.33 -18.81
N GLU A 6 12.99 1.67 -17.59
CA GLU A 6 12.21 1.55 -16.35
C GLU A 6 10.90 2.33 -16.45
N LYS A 7 10.97 3.61 -16.84
CA LYS A 7 9.77 4.44 -17.06
C LYS A 7 8.87 3.91 -18.17
N ALA A 8 9.44 3.41 -19.27
CA ALA A 8 8.67 2.83 -20.38
C ALA A 8 7.94 1.55 -19.94
N VAL A 9 8.61 0.68 -19.18
CA VAL A 9 8.02 -0.54 -18.61
C VAL A 9 6.92 -0.23 -17.60
N MET A 10 7.16 0.71 -16.67
CA MET A 10 6.14 1.15 -15.71
C MET A 10 4.90 1.73 -16.41
N THR A 11 5.10 2.41 -17.54
CA THR A 11 4.00 2.96 -18.36
C THR A 11 3.27 1.85 -19.13
N ALA A 12 3.99 0.85 -19.65
CA ALA A 12 3.42 -0.25 -20.43
C ALA A 12 2.68 -1.30 -19.58
N ILE A 13 3.16 -1.57 -18.36
CA ILE A 13 2.47 -2.49 -17.43
C ILE A 13 1.31 -1.80 -16.72
N GLY A 14 1.36 -0.47 -16.62
CA GLY A 14 0.29 0.32 -16.04
C GLY A 14 0.05 0.00 -14.56
N VAL A 15 -0.99 0.64 -14.03
CA VAL A 15 -1.45 0.59 -12.63
C VAL A 15 -1.86 -0.82 -12.14
N ALA A 16 -1.78 -1.83 -13.01
CA ALA A 16 -2.05 -3.23 -12.67
C ALA A 16 -0.79 -3.86 -12.06
N ALA A 17 -0.74 -3.85 -10.73
CA ALA A 17 0.19 -4.56 -9.85
C ALA A 17 1.31 -5.36 -10.56
N ILE A 18 2.53 -4.82 -10.55
CA ILE A 18 3.71 -5.58 -10.93
C ILE A 18 3.81 -6.81 -10.03
N THR A 19 3.74 -8.00 -10.62
CA THR A 19 3.94 -9.27 -9.91
C THR A 19 5.37 -9.74 -10.09
N GLN A 20 5.88 -10.54 -9.14
CA GLN A 20 7.23 -11.10 -9.21
C GLN A 20 7.46 -11.84 -10.54
N LYS A 21 6.49 -12.66 -10.97
CA LYS A 21 6.53 -13.37 -12.26
C LYS A 21 6.66 -12.41 -13.45
N LYS A 22 5.94 -11.29 -13.43
CA LYS A 22 6.00 -10.31 -14.52
C LYS A 22 7.33 -9.55 -14.56
N ALA A 23 7.92 -9.30 -13.39
CA ALA A 23 9.26 -8.71 -13.28
C ALA A 23 10.35 -9.67 -13.81
N GLU A 24 10.24 -10.97 -13.50
CA GLU A 24 11.15 -12.00 -14.00
C GLU A 24 11.06 -12.15 -15.53
N GLU A 25 9.84 -12.18 -16.10
CA GLU A 25 9.61 -12.22 -17.55
C GLU A 25 10.23 -11.01 -18.28
N LEU A 26 10.07 -9.80 -17.73
CA LEU A 26 10.67 -8.58 -18.27
C LEU A 26 12.19 -8.65 -18.34
N VAL A 27 12.83 -9.13 -17.27
CA VAL A 27 14.29 -9.23 -17.23
C VAL A 27 14.80 -10.26 -18.22
N SER A 28 14.08 -11.37 -18.40
CA SER A 28 14.40 -12.33 -19.46
C SER A 28 14.32 -11.68 -20.84
N GLU A 29 13.23 -10.97 -21.14
CA GLU A 29 13.08 -10.28 -22.43
C GLU A 29 14.15 -9.21 -22.66
N MET A 30 14.59 -8.53 -21.60
CA MET A 30 15.63 -7.50 -21.68
C MET A 30 17.04 -8.08 -21.86
N LYS A 31 17.36 -9.21 -21.21
CA LYS A 31 18.58 -9.97 -21.48
C LYS A 31 18.64 -10.37 -22.96
N ASP A 32 17.54 -10.92 -23.47
CA ASP A 32 17.48 -11.46 -24.83
C ASP A 32 17.51 -10.37 -25.92
N LYS A 33 16.76 -9.26 -25.73
CA LYS A 33 16.62 -8.20 -26.74
C LYS A 33 17.67 -7.09 -26.63
N TYR A 34 18.20 -6.82 -25.43
CA TYR A 34 19.00 -5.62 -25.16
C TYR A 34 20.41 -5.91 -24.62
N LYS A 35 20.84 -7.18 -24.55
CA LYS A 35 22.16 -7.60 -24.03
C LYS A 35 22.47 -7.00 -22.65
N ILE A 36 21.46 -6.93 -21.79
CA ILE A 36 21.64 -6.48 -20.41
C ILE A 36 22.42 -7.56 -19.65
N SER A 37 23.41 -7.16 -18.86
CA SER A 37 24.16 -8.11 -18.02
C SER A 37 23.29 -8.70 -16.90
N GLU A 38 23.69 -9.84 -16.33
CA GLU A 38 22.97 -10.41 -15.18
C GLU A 38 22.89 -9.44 -14.00
N GLU A 39 23.97 -8.70 -13.76
CA GLU A 39 24.08 -7.73 -12.68
C GLU A 39 23.07 -6.59 -12.85
N GLU A 40 23.00 -6.00 -14.05
CA GLU A 40 22.05 -4.93 -14.37
C GLU A 40 20.59 -5.43 -14.32
N GLY A 41 20.34 -6.67 -14.77
CA GLY A 41 19.02 -7.29 -14.65
C GLY A 41 18.58 -7.47 -13.19
N LYS A 42 19.50 -7.92 -12.33
CA LYS A 42 19.23 -8.09 -10.90
C LYS A 42 18.93 -6.76 -10.21
N ILE A 43 19.71 -5.73 -10.51
CA ILE A 43 19.48 -4.36 -10.00
C ILE A 43 18.11 -3.84 -10.44
N PHE A 44 17.70 -4.14 -11.68
CA PHE A 44 16.40 -3.73 -12.20
C PHE A 44 15.22 -4.41 -11.48
N VAL A 45 15.29 -5.73 -11.24
CA VAL A 45 14.24 -6.44 -10.47
C VAL A 45 14.11 -5.85 -9.07
N ASP A 46 15.24 -5.67 -8.38
CA ASP A 46 15.25 -5.19 -6.99
C ASP A 46 14.64 -3.78 -6.88
N ARG A 47 14.95 -2.92 -7.83
CA ARG A 47 14.40 -1.56 -7.92
C ARG A 47 12.90 -1.55 -8.20
N ILE A 48 12.43 -2.41 -9.12
CA ILE A 48 11.00 -2.59 -9.39
C ILE A 48 10.25 -3.12 -8.16
N GLN A 49 10.83 -4.10 -7.46
CA GLN A 49 10.23 -4.66 -6.25
C GLN A 49 10.13 -3.61 -5.14
N THR A 50 11.18 -2.80 -4.97
CA THR A 50 11.19 -1.70 -4.00
C THR A 50 10.13 -0.65 -4.33
N LEU A 51 10.06 -0.19 -5.57
CA LEU A 51 9.02 0.77 -6.01
C LEU A 51 7.60 0.21 -5.84
N ALA A 52 7.39 -1.08 -6.14
CA ALA A 52 6.11 -1.72 -5.96
C ALA A 52 5.70 -1.77 -4.48
N LYS A 53 6.66 -2.04 -3.58
CA LYS A 53 6.42 -2.03 -2.12
C LYS A 53 6.07 -0.63 -1.62
N GLU A 54 6.87 0.38 -1.96
CA GLU A 54 6.61 1.77 -1.58
C GLU A 54 5.26 2.28 -2.10
N SER A 55 4.91 1.91 -3.34
CA SER A 55 3.62 2.28 -3.93
C SER A 55 2.46 1.62 -3.18
N ARG A 56 2.59 0.35 -2.78
CA ARG A 56 1.57 -0.33 -1.97
C ARG A 56 1.38 0.34 -0.61
N ASP A 57 2.47 0.69 0.07
CA ASP A 57 2.40 1.31 1.39
C ASP A 57 1.72 2.70 1.31
N LYS A 58 2.06 3.51 0.31
CA LYS A 58 1.37 4.80 0.06
C LYS A 58 -0.11 4.64 -0.25
N VAL A 59 -0.48 3.66 -1.09
CA VAL A 59 -1.89 3.40 -1.41
C VAL A 59 -2.65 2.96 -0.17
N ARG A 60 -2.04 2.12 0.68
CA ARG A 60 -2.62 1.70 1.96
C ARG A 60 -2.83 2.90 2.88
N GLU A 61 -1.84 3.75 3.06
CA GLU A 61 -1.93 4.94 3.92
C GLU A 61 -3.05 5.88 3.44
N MET A 62 -3.15 6.14 2.14
CA MET A 62 -4.24 6.93 1.58
C MET A 62 -5.61 6.30 1.81
N ALA A 63 -5.72 4.97 1.67
CA ALA A 63 -6.96 4.27 1.93
C ALA A 63 -7.37 4.34 3.40
N GLU A 64 -6.43 4.15 4.33
CA GLU A 64 -6.64 4.28 5.78
C GLU A 64 -7.12 5.71 6.14
N LEU A 65 -6.48 6.74 5.56
CA LEU A 65 -6.88 8.14 5.75
C LEU A 65 -8.29 8.43 5.23
N GLU A 66 -8.65 7.93 4.05
CA GLU A 66 -10.00 8.16 3.51
C GLU A 66 -11.08 7.41 4.29
N VAL A 67 -10.80 6.18 4.74
CA VAL A 67 -11.71 5.47 5.64
C VAL A 67 -11.90 6.25 6.94
N GLN A 68 -10.83 6.77 7.54
CA GLN A 68 -10.92 7.59 8.76
C GLN A 68 -11.80 8.82 8.54
N LYS A 69 -11.59 9.57 7.45
CA LYS A 69 -12.44 10.74 7.13
C LYS A 69 -13.92 10.38 6.96
N VAL A 70 -14.22 9.21 6.38
CA VAL A 70 -15.60 8.75 6.24
C VAL A 70 -16.22 8.43 7.60
N VAL A 71 -15.48 7.72 8.46
CA VAL A 71 -15.90 7.41 9.84
C VAL A 71 -16.20 8.70 10.61
N ASP A 72 -15.31 9.68 10.54
CA ASP A 72 -15.46 10.99 11.21
C ASP A 72 -16.70 11.74 10.69
N ARG A 73 -16.93 11.73 9.36
CA ARG A 73 -18.08 12.40 8.74
C ARG A 73 -19.43 11.75 9.06
N LEU A 74 -19.44 10.44 9.24
CA LEU A 74 -20.64 9.69 9.61
C LEU A 74 -20.92 9.76 11.12
N GLY A 75 -19.99 10.30 11.92
CA GLY A 75 -20.10 10.37 13.38
C GLY A 75 -20.04 9.00 14.05
N VAL A 76 -19.43 8.01 13.39
CA VAL A 76 -19.30 6.66 13.92
C VAL A 76 -18.14 6.66 14.91
N VAL A 77 -18.42 6.27 16.16
CA VAL A 77 -17.40 6.13 17.21
C VAL A 77 -16.80 4.73 17.18
N SER A 78 -15.54 4.60 17.58
CA SER A 78 -14.91 3.29 17.74
C SER A 78 -15.58 2.49 18.87
N ARG A 79 -15.44 1.16 18.83
CA ARG A 79 -15.96 0.29 19.89
C ARG A 79 -15.38 0.66 21.26
N ASP A 80 -14.10 0.97 21.32
CA ASP A 80 -13.40 1.35 22.55
C ASP A 80 -13.89 2.69 23.11
N GLU A 81 -14.24 3.66 22.27
CA GLU A 81 -14.85 4.92 22.70
C GLU A 81 -16.26 4.70 23.23
N PHE A 82 -17.05 3.86 22.56
CA PHE A 82 -18.38 3.49 23.01
C PHE A 82 -18.34 2.78 24.36
N ASP A 83 -17.52 1.75 24.51
CA ASP A 83 -17.43 0.96 25.75
C ASP A 83 -16.93 1.83 26.92
N ARG A 84 -16.02 2.80 26.67
CA ARG A 84 -15.62 3.81 27.66
C ARG A 84 -16.75 4.73 28.07
N LEU A 85 -17.59 5.16 27.13
CA LEU A 85 -18.76 5.97 27.43
C LEU A 85 -19.78 5.17 28.25
N SER A 86 -20.10 3.93 27.83
CA SER A 86 -21.01 3.04 28.55
C SER A 86 -20.59 2.83 30.00
N LYS A 87 -19.32 2.54 30.25
CA LYS A 87 -18.80 2.36 31.61
C LYS A 87 -18.93 3.63 32.46
N ARG A 88 -18.69 4.81 31.88
CA ARG A 88 -18.88 6.09 32.58
C ARG A 88 -20.35 6.34 32.90
N VAL A 89 -21.28 5.92 32.05
CA VAL A 89 -22.72 6.01 32.30
C VAL A 89 -23.11 5.09 33.46
N GLU A 90 -22.68 3.83 33.44
CA GLU A 90 -22.92 2.87 34.53
C GLU A 90 -22.41 3.38 35.89
N ASP A 91 -21.21 3.97 35.92
CA ASP A 91 -20.63 4.55 37.14
C ASP A 91 -21.46 5.75 37.66
N LEU A 92 -22.04 6.54 36.77
CA LEU A 92 -22.89 7.69 37.14
C LEU A 92 -24.26 7.23 37.63
N GLU A 93 -24.87 6.27 36.94
CA GLU A 93 -26.16 5.68 37.33
C GLU A 93 -26.07 5.00 38.69
N SER A 94 -24.98 4.29 38.96
CA SER A 94 -24.75 3.64 40.27
C SER A 94 -24.69 4.66 41.41
N LYS A 95 -24.02 5.81 41.19
CA LYS A 95 -23.91 6.89 42.20
C LYS A 95 -25.21 7.66 42.44
N LEU A 96 -26.17 7.59 41.52
CA LEU A 96 -27.48 8.23 41.64
C LEU A 96 -28.52 7.33 42.33
N ASN A 97 -28.26 6.02 42.35
CA ASN A 97 -29.13 5.01 42.96
C ASN A 97 -28.71 4.60 44.39
N ASP A 98 -27.56 5.11 44.87
CA ASP A 98 -27.11 5.09 46.28
C ASP A 98 -27.48 6.41 46.99
#